data_AF-A0A8T6YG09-F1
#
_entry.id   AF-A0A8T6YG09-F1
#
_cell.length_a   1.000
_cell.length_b   1.000
_cell.length_c   1.000
_cell.angle_alpha   90.00
_cell.angle_beta   90.00
_cell.angle_gamma   90.00
#
_symmetry.space_group_name_H-M   'P 1'
#
loop_
_entity.id
_entity.type
_entity.pdbx_description
1 polymer ?
#
loop_
_entity_poly.entity_id
_entity_poly.type
_entity_poly.pdbx_seq_one_letter_code
_entity_poly.pdbx_strand_id
1 'polypeptide(L)'
;MKIGIDKDYAKFFIIFGIVTILTPFLMDIIVRSWTTDLMKYLADGIKSFDPSGISILFSIVIGFYVGSIFLLYLDRYKRVQAILLSIGLFSITGYISKLFSINFNLIFIILGTLIGAISGNSFKLTYKKEIKQAAANISIISVIYVVISYIIFYLSTADSNNFIKDSIVVLIFSYFFGEVMSYKAKGSKIFVLGPAKSGKTLFIAGCYMRALEIAKGPIKPSPDLLELIDQMHKEEITWPRRTQVISKYQFIYEVGTLFPKEMTLRTLDYPGPFIEKIYEYMYIKRPRKKNENDKKYEEETKYEMVAKEITKSDKLIFIVDGSKYPNFADMGITQYVKILGKLHENGRNVKPYVVVTKSDFFIREYPNYENDYKGFKEFVGSRISNSIFIKELLNEASASIYPVFYYTKKVGEEGTENYIPLRDENKNMYTYGFDKFMDDLIEQNTSMV
;
A
#
# COMPACT_ATOMS: atom_id res chain seq x y z
N MET A 1 -13.35 -1.67 -22.79
CA MET A 1 -12.85 -1.48 -21.41
C MET A 1 -12.20 -2.78 -20.97
N LYS A 2 -10.87 -2.92 -21.09
CA LYS A 2 -10.16 -4.10 -20.59
C LYS A 2 -10.06 -3.93 -19.07
N ILE A 3 -10.78 -4.76 -18.32
CA ILE A 3 -10.61 -4.84 -16.87
C ILE A 3 -9.29 -5.57 -16.65
N GLY A 4 -8.20 -4.82 -16.55
CA GLY A 4 -6.91 -5.35 -16.13
C GLY A 4 -7.05 -5.85 -14.69
N ILE A 5 -6.82 -7.14 -14.47
CA ILE A 5 -6.82 -7.70 -13.11
C ILE A 5 -5.43 -7.47 -12.56
N ASP A 6 -5.30 -6.54 -11.61
CA ASP A 6 -4.08 -6.29 -10.84
C ASP A 6 -3.43 -7.62 -10.40
N LYS A 7 -2.11 -7.76 -10.59
CA LYS A 7 -1.37 -8.98 -10.21
C LYS A 7 -1.61 -9.39 -8.76
N ASP A 8 -1.82 -8.40 -7.89
CA ASP A 8 -2.15 -8.65 -6.49
C ASP A 8 -3.52 -9.33 -6.37
N TYR A 9 -4.55 -8.89 -7.11
CA TYR A 9 -5.86 -9.54 -7.13
C TYR A 9 -5.75 -10.96 -7.68
N ALA A 10 -5.06 -11.13 -8.82
CA ALA A 10 -4.86 -12.45 -9.41
C ALA A 10 -4.19 -13.41 -8.42
N LYS A 11 -3.15 -12.97 -7.72
CA LYS A 11 -2.49 -13.75 -6.66
C LYS A 11 -3.48 -14.12 -5.55
N PHE A 12 -4.29 -13.18 -5.06
CA PHE A 12 -5.28 -13.47 -4.03
C PHE A 12 -6.30 -14.51 -4.49
N PHE A 13 -6.87 -14.34 -5.68
CA PHE A 13 -7.87 -15.26 -6.22
C PHE A 13 -7.30 -16.65 -6.52
N ILE A 14 -6.03 -16.75 -6.94
CA ILE A 14 -5.35 -18.04 -7.11
C ILE A 14 -5.24 -18.75 -5.75
N ILE A 15 -4.71 -18.07 -4.72
CA ILE A 15 -4.55 -18.64 -3.38
C ILE A 15 -5.93 -19.02 -2.81
N PHE A 16 -6.93 -18.15 -2.93
CA PHE A 16 -8.29 -18.43 -2.49
C PHE A 16 -8.94 -19.60 -3.28
N GLY A 17 -8.69 -19.68 -4.58
CA GLY A 17 -9.15 -20.79 -5.42
C GLY A 17 -8.57 -22.13 -4.98
N ILE A 18 -7.28 -22.17 -4.64
CA ILE A 18 -6.64 -23.38 -4.06
C ILE A 18 -7.34 -23.79 -2.77
N VAL A 19 -7.55 -22.85 -1.83
CA VAL A 19 -8.27 -23.12 -0.56
C VAL A 19 -9.67 -23.67 -0.83
N THR A 20 -10.40 -23.06 -1.77
CA THR A 20 -11.76 -23.47 -2.12
C THR A 20 -11.79 -24.88 -2.69
N ILE A 21 -10.86 -25.23 -3.58
CA ILE A 21 -10.75 -26.58 -4.18
C ILE A 21 -10.40 -27.64 -3.13
N LEU A 22 -9.57 -27.31 -2.14
CA LEU A 22 -9.17 -28.24 -1.10
C LEU A 22 -10.25 -28.45 -0.03
N THR A 23 -11.16 -27.49 0.12
CA THR A 23 -12.19 -27.51 1.18
C THR A 23 -13.06 -28.78 1.16
N PRO A 24 -13.60 -29.27 0.02
CA PRO A 24 -14.36 -30.51 -0.02
C PRO A 24 -13.58 -31.75 0.47
N PHE A 25 -12.28 -31.86 0.14
CA PHE A 25 -11.45 -32.98 0.59
C PHE A 25 -11.23 -32.94 2.11
N LEU A 26 -11.06 -31.75 2.68
CA LEU A 26 -10.98 -31.58 4.12
C LEU A 26 -12.29 -31.89 4.81
N MET A 27 -13.42 -31.49 4.22
CA MET A 27 -14.73 -31.82 4.73
C MET A 27 -14.94 -33.34 4.74
N ASP A 28 -14.47 -34.07 3.73
CA ASP A 28 -14.48 -35.53 3.72
C ASP A 28 -13.64 -36.12 4.87
N ILE A 29 -12.41 -35.64 5.08
CA ILE A 29 -11.56 -36.06 6.20
C ILE A 29 -12.26 -35.81 7.55
N ILE A 30 -12.84 -34.63 7.73
CA ILE A 30 -13.59 -34.26 8.94
C ILE A 30 -14.79 -35.20 9.11
N VAL A 31 -15.62 -35.38 8.08
CA VAL A 31 -16.81 -36.25 8.17
C VAL A 31 -16.39 -37.68 8.51
N ARG A 32 -15.38 -38.23 7.86
CA ARG A 32 -14.84 -39.57 8.16
C ARG A 32 -14.33 -39.64 9.60
N SER A 33 -13.63 -38.62 10.11
CA SER A 33 -13.18 -38.61 11.51
C SER A 33 -14.36 -38.69 12.48
N TRP A 34 -15.48 -38.04 12.18
CA TRP A 34 -16.70 -38.10 13.00
C TRP A 34 -17.41 -39.45 13.00
N THR A 35 -17.16 -40.31 12.01
CA THR A 35 -17.72 -41.67 11.97
C THR A 35 -16.92 -42.71 12.76
N THR A 36 -15.71 -42.34 13.21
CA THR A 36 -14.81 -43.24 13.95
C THR A 36 -15.30 -43.53 15.37
N ASP A 37 -14.93 -44.69 15.92
CA ASP A 37 -15.32 -45.05 17.28
C ASP A 37 -14.66 -44.15 18.32
N LEU A 38 -13.42 -43.72 18.11
CA LEU A 38 -12.75 -42.75 19.00
C LEU A 38 -13.54 -41.43 19.08
N MET A 39 -14.04 -40.94 17.94
CA MET A 39 -14.85 -39.72 17.94
C MET A 39 -16.23 -39.94 18.55
N LYS A 40 -16.85 -41.12 18.40
CA LYS A 40 -18.07 -41.48 19.12
C LYS A 40 -17.83 -41.48 20.63
N TYR A 41 -16.74 -42.07 21.11
CA TYR A 41 -16.39 -42.05 22.54
C TYR A 41 -16.16 -40.63 23.06
N LEU A 42 -15.46 -39.78 22.30
CA LEU A 42 -15.30 -38.36 22.66
C LEU A 42 -16.65 -37.63 22.68
N ALA A 43 -17.48 -37.86 21.67
CA ALA A 43 -18.82 -37.28 21.55
C ALA A 43 -19.71 -37.72 22.71
N ASP A 44 -19.70 -39.00 23.09
CA ASP A 44 -20.50 -39.55 24.19
C ASP A 44 -19.95 -39.11 25.55
N GLY A 45 -18.63 -38.97 25.70
CA GLY A 45 -18.02 -38.35 26.87
C GLY A 45 -18.50 -36.90 27.05
N ILE A 46 -18.52 -36.12 25.97
CA ILE A 46 -19.07 -34.75 25.99
C ILE A 46 -20.56 -34.77 26.35
N LYS A 47 -21.35 -35.70 25.78
CA LYS A 47 -22.78 -35.87 26.13
C LYS A 47 -23.01 -36.25 27.60
N SER A 48 -22.08 -36.96 28.23
CA SER A 48 -22.20 -37.30 29.66
C SER A 48 -22.03 -36.10 30.59
N PHE A 49 -21.29 -35.06 30.15
CA PHE A 49 -21.16 -33.81 30.90
C PHE A 49 -22.32 -32.85 30.64
N ASP A 50 -22.93 -32.93 29.46
CA ASP A 50 -24.15 -32.19 29.13
C ASP A 50 -24.96 -32.96 28.07
N PRO A 51 -26.23 -33.32 28.32
CA PRO A 51 -27.11 -33.95 27.34
C PRO A 51 -27.22 -33.17 26.02
N SER A 52 -26.93 -31.87 26.02
CA SER A 52 -26.82 -31.02 24.83
C SER A 52 -25.40 -30.75 24.34
N GLY A 53 -24.38 -31.40 24.90
CA GLY A 53 -22.99 -30.90 24.98
C GLY A 53 -22.28 -30.66 23.65
N ILE A 54 -22.53 -31.52 22.66
CA ILE A 54 -22.00 -31.31 21.30
C ILE A 54 -22.57 -30.00 20.73
N SER A 55 -23.85 -29.72 20.98
CA SER A 55 -24.48 -28.46 20.56
C SER A 55 -23.86 -27.25 21.24
N ILE A 56 -23.54 -27.31 22.54
CA ILE A 56 -22.87 -26.21 23.23
C ILE A 56 -21.53 -25.90 22.58
N LEU A 57 -20.68 -26.92 22.36
CA LEU A 57 -19.36 -26.73 21.77
C LEU A 57 -19.47 -26.10 20.38
N PHE A 58 -20.31 -26.66 19.50
CA PHE A 58 -20.53 -26.09 18.16
C PHE A 58 -21.09 -24.67 18.21
N SER A 59 -22.01 -24.39 19.14
CA SER A 59 -22.58 -23.05 19.34
C SER A 59 -21.50 -22.04 19.74
N ILE A 60 -20.62 -22.38 20.68
CA ILE A 60 -19.49 -21.53 21.09
C ILE A 60 -18.53 -21.31 19.92
N VAL A 61 -18.16 -22.36 19.19
CA VAL A 61 -17.23 -22.25 18.05
C VAL A 61 -17.83 -21.38 16.95
N ILE A 62 -19.08 -21.60 16.55
CA ILE A 62 -19.74 -20.77 15.54
C ILE A 62 -19.80 -19.31 16.02
N GLY A 63 -20.20 -19.08 17.28
CA GLY A 63 -20.17 -17.76 17.88
C GLY A 63 -18.78 -17.13 17.77
N PHE A 64 -17.72 -17.86 18.12
CA PHE A 64 -16.34 -17.41 18.01
C PHE A 64 -15.99 -16.94 16.59
N TYR A 65 -16.35 -17.72 15.57
CA TYR A 65 -16.14 -17.35 14.16
C TYR A 65 -16.95 -16.10 13.79
N VAL A 66 -18.22 -16.01 14.20
CA VAL A 66 -19.06 -14.83 13.95
C VAL A 66 -18.44 -13.57 14.56
N GLY A 67 -18.00 -13.62 15.82
CA GLY A 67 -17.34 -12.50 16.49
C GLY A 67 -16.03 -12.09 15.83
N SER A 68 -15.22 -13.07 15.42
CA SER A 68 -13.95 -12.81 14.74
C SER A 68 -14.15 -12.25 13.33
N ILE A 69 -15.11 -12.77 12.57
CA ILE A 69 -15.49 -12.27 11.24
C ILE A 69 -16.05 -10.85 11.33
N PHE A 70 -16.86 -10.56 12.34
CA PHE A 70 -17.37 -9.21 12.59
C PHE A 70 -16.23 -8.21 12.74
N LEU A 71 -15.18 -8.55 13.50
CA LEU A 71 -13.99 -7.69 13.57
C LEU A 71 -13.31 -7.51 12.21
N LEU A 72 -13.22 -8.56 11.39
CA LEU A 72 -12.65 -8.44 10.04
C LEU A 72 -13.48 -7.56 9.10
N TYR A 73 -14.80 -7.43 9.30
CA TYR A 73 -15.61 -6.45 8.57
C TYR A 73 -15.26 -5.00 8.94
N LEU A 74 -14.87 -4.77 10.19
CA LEU A 74 -14.41 -3.45 10.65
C LEU A 74 -13.03 -3.11 10.04
N ASP A 75 -12.17 -4.10 9.83
CA ASP A 75 -10.88 -3.91 9.16
C ASP A 75 -11.03 -3.81 7.63
N ARG A 76 -10.85 -2.59 7.09
CA ARG A 76 -10.95 -2.30 5.65
C ARG A 76 -10.05 -3.21 4.81
N TYR A 77 -8.87 -3.59 5.30
CA TYR A 77 -7.92 -4.45 4.56
C TYR A 77 -8.37 -5.92 4.49
N LYS A 78 -9.34 -6.31 5.33
CA LYS A 78 -9.79 -7.69 5.51
C LYS A 78 -11.26 -7.92 5.16
N ARG A 79 -11.98 -6.90 4.69
CA ARG A 79 -13.41 -6.98 4.36
C ARG A 79 -13.74 -8.05 3.34
N VAL A 80 -12.95 -8.18 2.28
CA VAL A 80 -13.18 -9.21 1.26
C VAL A 80 -13.03 -10.61 1.85
N GLN A 81 -12.01 -10.82 2.68
CA GLN A 81 -11.82 -12.07 3.41
C GLN A 81 -13.00 -12.34 4.36
N ALA A 82 -13.50 -11.32 5.07
CA ALA A 82 -14.66 -11.44 5.96
C ALA A 82 -15.93 -11.89 5.20
N ILE A 83 -16.18 -11.32 4.01
CA ILE A 83 -17.30 -11.71 3.14
C ILE A 83 -17.16 -13.17 2.71
N LEU A 84 -15.99 -13.56 2.20
CA LEU A 84 -15.74 -14.93 1.74
C LEU A 84 -15.85 -15.95 2.89
N LEU A 85 -15.32 -15.62 4.07
CA LEU A 85 -15.44 -16.44 5.26
C LEU A 85 -16.87 -16.54 5.76
N SER A 86 -17.67 -15.47 5.63
CA SER A 86 -19.09 -15.52 6.00
C SER A 86 -19.83 -16.55 5.14
N ILE A 87 -19.60 -16.53 3.82
CA ILE A 87 -20.19 -17.50 2.88
C ILE A 87 -19.75 -18.93 3.24
N GLY A 88 -18.46 -19.12 3.53
CA GLY A 88 -17.91 -20.40 3.99
C GLY A 88 -18.54 -20.88 5.30
N LEU A 89 -18.66 -20.00 6.29
CA LEU A 89 -19.26 -20.30 7.59
C LEU A 89 -20.73 -20.72 7.45
N PHE A 90 -21.53 -20.00 6.66
CA PHE A 90 -22.93 -20.36 6.40
C PHE A 90 -23.03 -21.72 5.71
N SER A 91 -22.18 -21.99 4.72
CA SER A 91 -22.16 -23.25 3.97
C SER A 91 -21.81 -24.44 4.87
N ILE A 92 -20.74 -24.31 5.67
CA ILE A 92 -20.28 -25.35 6.60
C ILE A 92 -21.30 -25.58 7.71
N THR A 93 -21.84 -24.52 8.29
CA THR A 93 -22.84 -24.62 9.37
C THR A 93 -24.11 -25.30 8.86
N GLY A 94 -24.57 -24.96 7.65
CA GLY A 94 -25.72 -25.62 7.02
C GLY A 94 -25.47 -27.10 6.72
N TYR A 95 -24.26 -27.45 6.30
CA TYR A 95 -23.87 -28.86 6.07
C TYR A 95 -23.84 -29.66 7.38
N ILE A 96 -23.16 -29.15 8.41
CA ILE A 96 -23.03 -29.81 9.72
C ILE A 96 -24.41 -29.94 10.40
N SER A 97 -25.26 -28.91 10.31
CA SER A 97 -26.60 -28.94 10.89
C SER A 97 -27.45 -30.07 10.30
N LYS A 98 -27.37 -30.31 8.98
CA LYS A 98 -28.06 -31.43 8.32
C LYS A 98 -27.49 -32.79 8.72
N LEU A 99 -26.17 -32.89 8.90
CA LEU A 99 -25.51 -34.17 9.16
C LEU A 99 -25.69 -34.64 10.61
N PHE A 100 -25.71 -33.72 11.58
CA PHE A 100 -25.68 -34.04 13.01
C PHE A 100 -26.94 -33.62 13.77
N SER A 101 -27.95 -33.05 13.11
CA SER A 101 -29.21 -32.58 13.73
C SER A 101 -28.95 -31.69 14.96
N ILE A 102 -28.01 -30.75 14.84
CA ILE A 102 -27.56 -29.91 15.97
C ILE A 102 -28.61 -28.84 16.30
N ASN A 103 -29.08 -28.82 17.54
CA ASN A 103 -29.97 -27.79 18.08
C ASN A 103 -29.16 -26.63 18.65
N PHE A 104 -28.76 -25.67 17.82
CA PHE A 104 -27.93 -24.53 18.24
C PHE A 104 -28.52 -23.77 19.43
N ASN A 105 -27.69 -23.50 20.44
CA ASN A 105 -28.09 -22.74 21.61
C ASN A 105 -27.62 -21.28 21.47
N LEU A 106 -28.58 -20.37 21.36
CA LEU A 106 -28.35 -18.93 21.14
C LEU A 106 -27.44 -18.31 22.21
N ILE A 107 -27.59 -18.69 23.49
CA ILE A 107 -26.81 -18.14 24.60
C ILE A 107 -25.33 -18.43 24.40
N PHE A 108 -24.99 -19.66 23.99
CA PHE A 108 -23.62 -20.06 23.74
C PHE A 108 -23.04 -19.47 22.45
N ILE A 109 -23.86 -19.20 21.43
CA ILE A 109 -23.45 -18.42 20.26
C ILE A 109 -23.08 -16.99 20.67
N ILE A 110 -23.90 -16.34 21.50
CA ILE A 110 -23.61 -14.98 22.01
C ILE A 110 -22.30 -15.00 22.81
N LEU A 111 -22.14 -15.96 23.72
CA LEU A 111 -20.91 -16.11 24.52
C LEU A 111 -19.68 -16.33 23.62
N GLY A 112 -19.78 -17.23 22.65
CA GLY A 112 -18.73 -17.48 21.66
C GLY A 112 -18.40 -16.21 20.86
N THR A 113 -19.40 -15.44 20.46
CA THR A 113 -19.23 -14.17 19.73
C THR A 113 -18.44 -13.17 20.55
N LEU A 114 -18.75 -13.04 21.85
CA LEU A 114 -17.98 -12.20 22.75
C LEU A 114 -16.54 -12.68 22.89
N ILE A 115 -16.30 -13.99 23.04
CA ILE A 115 -14.95 -14.57 23.12
C ILE A 115 -14.16 -14.30 21.82
N GLY A 116 -14.78 -14.48 20.66
CA GLY A 116 -14.18 -14.17 19.36
C GLY A 116 -13.81 -12.70 19.22
N ALA A 117 -14.73 -11.81 19.60
CA ALA A 117 -14.50 -10.37 19.57
C ALA A 117 -13.40 -9.92 20.55
N ILE A 118 -13.39 -10.46 21.77
CA ILE A 118 -12.39 -10.10 22.80
C ILE A 118 -11.01 -10.66 22.41
N SER A 119 -10.93 -11.91 21.97
CA SER A 119 -9.67 -12.55 21.58
C SER A 119 -9.06 -11.95 20.30
N GLY A 120 -9.89 -11.50 19.37
CA GLY A 120 -9.46 -10.86 18.13
C GLY A 120 -9.09 -9.40 18.29
N ASN A 121 -9.60 -8.73 19.34
CA ASN A 121 -9.32 -7.33 19.63
C ASN A 121 -8.23 -7.23 20.71
N SER A 122 -6.98 -7.02 20.29
CA SER A 122 -5.96 -6.55 21.24
C SER A 122 -6.43 -5.20 21.76
N PHE A 123 -6.89 -5.12 23.03
CA PHE A 123 -7.59 -4.03 23.75
C PHE A 123 -7.12 -2.57 23.56
N LYS A 124 -6.10 -2.31 22.73
CA LYS A 124 -5.76 -1.00 22.21
C LYS A 124 -6.67 -0.67 21.02
N LEU A 125 -7.90 -0.26 21.33
CA LEU A 125 -8.89 0.36 20.42
C LEU A 125 -8.37 1.72 19.92
N THR A 126 -7.23 1.73 19.24
CA THR A 126 -6.78 2.88 18.48
C THR A 126 -7.34 2.73 17.07
N TYR A 127 -8.09 3.74 16.62
CA TYR A 127 -8.94 3.79 15.42
C TYR A 127 -8.28 3.43 14.06
N LYS A 128 -7.02 2.97 14.05
CA LYS A 128 -6.20 2.76 12.86
C LYS A 128 -5.33 1.49 12.90
N LYS A 129 -5.56 0.57 13.85
CA LYS A 129 -4.74 -0.65 13.95
C LYS A 129 -5.42 -1.83 13.26
N GLU A 130 -4.69 -2.43 12.32
CA GLU A 130 -5.06 -3.68 11.63
C GLU A 130 -5.43 -4.76 12.65
N ILE A 131 -6.57 -5.43 12.46
CA ILE A 131 -7.07 -6.47 13.38
C ILE A 131 -6.46 -7.82 12.97
N LYS A 132 -5.13 -7.88 13.02
CA LYS A 132 -4.36 -9.08 12.63
C LYS A 132 -4.69 -10.29 13.48
N GLN A 133 -5.02 -10.06 14.75
CA GLN A 133 -5.26 -11.14 15.70
C GLN A 133 -6.53 -11.91 15.37
N ALA A 134 -7.63 -11.25 14.97
CA ALA A 134 -8.85 -11.95 14.56
C ALA A 134 -8.61 -12.89 13.36
N ALA A 135 -7.86 -12.40 12.35
CA ALA A 135 -7.49 -13.21 11.19
C ALA A 135 -6.62 -14.41 11.58
N ALA A 136 -5.63 -14.19 12.45
CA ALA A 136 -4.76 -15.25 12.96
C ALA A 136 -5.55 -16.28 13.78
N ASN A 137 -6.46 -15.85 14.66
CA ASN A 137 -7.27 -16.74 15.47
C ASN A 137 -8.14 -17.66 14.61
N ILE A 138 -8.83 -17.10 13.61
CA ILE A 138 -9.61 -17.87 12.62
C ILE A 138 -8.72 -18.91 11.93
N SER A 139 -7.55 -18.49 11.46
CA SER A 139 -6.58 -19.37 10.79
C SER A 139 -6.14 -20.52 11.70
N ILE A 140 -5.72 -20.20 12.92
CA ILE A 140 -5.17 -21.16 13.89
C ILE A 140 -6.25 -22.17 14.28
N ILE A 141 -7.46 -21.72 14.63
CA ILE A 141 -8.53 -22.61 15.06
C ILE A 141 -8.99 -23.51 13.91
N SER A 142 -9.08 -22.98 12.68
CA SER A 142 -9.43 -23.78 11.50
C SER A 142 -8.38 -24.87 11.25
N VAL A 143 -7.09 -24.52 11.28
CA VAL A 143 -5.99 -25.45 11.05
C VAL A 143 -5.91 -26.49 12.16
N ILE A 144 -6.00 -26.09 13.42
CA ILE A 144 -6.00 -27.02 14.56
C ILE A 144 -7.16 -28.00 14.45
N TYR A 145 -8.36 -27.53 14.13
CA TYR A 145 -9.53 -28.40 13.98
C TYR A 145 -9.33 -29.45 12.88
N VAL A 146 -8.81 -29.04 11.72
CA VAL A 146 -8.48 -29.93 10.61
C VAL A 146 -7.42 -30.96 11.03
N VAL A 147 -6.35 -30.52 11.69
CA VAL A 147 -5.25 -31.40 12.14
C VAL A 147 -5.73 -32.40 13.19
N ILE A 148 -6.55 -31.98 14.16
CA ILE A 148 -7.13 -32.89 15.16
C ILE A 148 -8.04 -33.91 14.48
N SER A 149 -8.91 -33.48 13.56
CA SER A 149 -9.80 -34.38 12.82
C SER A 149 -9.00 -35.41 12.01
N TYR A 150 -7.94 -34.95 11.36
CA TYR A 150 -6.98 -35.81 10.64
C TYR A 150 -6.33 -36.85 11.57
N ILE A 151 -5.81 -36.42 12.73
CA ILE A 151 -5.18 -37.31 13.71
C ILE A 151 -6.19 -38.35 14.23
N ILE A 152 -7.39 -37.92 14.61
CA ILE A 152 -8.46 -38.81 15.10
C ILE A 152 -8.80 -39.87 14.06
N PHE A 153 -8.95 -39.47 12.80
CA PHE A 153 -9.25 -40.41 11.72
C PHE A 153 -8.17 -41.48 11.62
N TYR A 154 -6.90 -41.09 11.45
CA TYR A 154 -5.78 -42.03 11.24
C TYR A 154 -5.34 -42.81 12.48
N LEU A 155 -5.68 -42.35 13.69
CA LEU A 155 -5.50 -43.15 14.91
C LEU A 155 -6.57 -44.24 15.04
N SER A 156 -7.76 -44.01 14.49
CA SER A 156 -8.88 -44.94 14.62
C SER A 156 -9.05 -45.90 13.44
N THR A 157 -8.31 -45.69 12.34
CA THR A 157 -8.38 -46.53 11.13
C THR A 157 -7.01 -47.07 10.76
N ALA A 158 -6.98 -48.30 10.22
CA ALA A 158 -5.77 -48.87 9.61
C ALA A 158 -5.62 -48.50 8.12
N ASP A 159 -6.39 -47.53 7.61
CA ASP A 159 -6.35 -47.08 6.21
C ASP A 159 -5.05 -46.31 5.90
N SER A 160 -3.99 -47.03 5.54
CA SER A 160 -2.71 -46.43 5.14
C SER A 160 -2.72 -45.88 3.71
N ASN A 161 -3.69 -46.27 2.87
CA ASN A 161 -3.68 -45.97 1.44
C ASN A 161 -3.94 -44.49 1.14
N ASN A 162 -4.73 -43.81 1.98
CA ASN A 162 -5.04 -42.38 1.79
C ASN A 162 -4.16 -41.44 2.63
N PHE A 163 -3.35 -41.97 3.56
CA PHE A 163 -2.57 -41.18 4.53
C PHE A 163 -1.72 -40.10 3.87
N ILE A 164 -0.96 -40.46 2.83
CA ILE A 164 -0.06 -39.54 2.14
C ILE A 164 -0.86 -38.43 1.44
N LYS A 165 -1.96 -38.79 0.77
CA LYS A 165 -2.81 -37.84 0.05
C LYS A 165 -3.45 -36.84 1.00
N ASP A 166 -4.03 -37.32 2.09
CA ASP A 166 -4.68 -36.47 3.10
C ASP A 166 -3.67 -35.58 3.83
N SER A 167 -2.47 -36.11 4.14
CA SER A 167 -1.35 -35.32 4.68
C SER A 167 -1.03 -34.12 3.79
N ILE A 168 -0.90 -34.37 2.48
CA ILE A 168 -0.60 -33.32 1.50
C ILE A 168 -1.73 -32.29 1.46
N VAL A 169 -2.99 -32.73 1.44
CA VAL A 169 -4.16 -31.82 1.44
C VAL A 169 -4.17 -30.94 2.68
N VAL A 170 -3.99 -31.50 3.87
CA VAL A 170 -3.96 -30.76 5.14
C VAL A 170 -2.81 -29.75 5.18
N LEU A 171 -1.61 -30.15 4.73
CA LEU A 171 -0.45 -29.26 4.69
C LEU A 171 -0.65 -28.09 3.72
N ILE A 172 -1.08 -28.38 2.49
CA ILE A 172 -1.32 -27.34 1.47
C ILE A 172 -2.42 -26.40 1.97
N PHE A 173 -3.55 -26.91 2.45
CA PHE A 173 -4.60 -26.07 2.98
C PHE A 173 -4.12 -25.19 4.13
N SER A 174 -3.40 -25.75 5.10
CA SER A 174 -2.95 -25.00 6.28
C SER A 174 -2.04 -23.82 5.89
N TYR A 175 -1.14 -24.05 4.93
CA TYR A 175 -0.28 -23.00 4.38
C TYR A 175 -1.09 -21.94 3.62
N PHE A 176 -1.91 -22.34 2.65
CA PHE A 176 -2.62 -21.40 1.80
C PHE A 176 -3.75 -20.65 2.53
N PHE A 177 -4.42 -21.28 3.50
CA PHE A 177 -5.42 -20.61 4.34
C PHE A 177 -4.77 -19.52 5.20
N GLY A 178 -3.60 -19.80 5.79
CA GLY A 178 -2.80 -18.79 6.49
C GLY A 178 -2.39 -17.63 5.59
N GLU A 179 -2.00 -17.91 4.34
CA GLU A 179 -1.70 -16.89 3.32
C GLU A 179 -2.95 -16.05 2.97
N VAL A 180 -4.13 -16.64 2.78
CA VAL A 180 -5.40 -15.90 2.55
C VAL A 180 -5.69 -14.96 3.73
N MET A 181 -5.56 -15.47 4.96
CA MET A 181 -5.86 -14.71 6.17
C MET A 181 -4.86 -13.58 6.42
N SER A 182 -3.58 -13.79 6.09
CA SER A 182 -2.52 -12.79 6.25
C SER A 182 -2.40 -11.83 5.06
N TYR A 183 -3.01 -12.14 3.91
CA TYR A 183 -2.89 -11.37 2.68
C TYR A 183 -3.15 -9.87 2.85
N LYS A 184 -2.20 -9.04 2.39
CA LYS A 184 -2.33 -7.59 2.26
C LYS A 184 -1.78 -7.19 0.89
N ALA A 185 -2.57 -6.44 0.14
CA ALA A 185 -2.15 -5.91 -1.16
C ALA A 185 -1.00 -4.92 -0.96
N LYS A 186 0.05 -5.03 -1.78
CA LYS A 186 1.26 -4.21 -1.62
C LYS A 186 1.09 -2.92 -2.40
N GLY A 187 1.19 -1.78 -1.72
CA GLY A 187 1.28 -0.49 -2.40
C GLY A 187 2.70 -0.20 -2.89
N SER A 188 2.82 0.73 -3.83
CA SER A 188 4.10 1.13 -4.41
C SER A 188 4.85 2.12 -3.54
N LYS A 189 6.17 2.01 -3.54
CA LYS A 189 7.10 3.02 -3.02
C LYS A 189 7.47 3.98 -4.15
N ILE A 190 7.13 5.24 -3.94
CA ILE A 190 7.29 6.30 -4.94
C ILE A 190 8.34 7.27 -4.43
N PHE A 191 9.33 7.55 -5.26
CA PHE A 191 10.40 8.48 -4.92
C PHE A 191 10.44 9.64 -5.91
N VAL A 192 10.46 10.86 -5.36
CA VAL A 192 10.54 12.09 -6.14
C VAL A 192 12.00 12.50 -6.26
N LEU A 193 12.43 12.80 -7.49
CA LEU A 193 13.76 13.25 -7.84
C LEU A 193 13.66 14.55 -8.64
N GLY A 194 14.58 15.48 -8.42
CA GLY A 194 14.48 16.83 -8.97
C GLY A 194 15.73 17.65 -8.65
N PRO A 195 16.15 18.61 -9.49
CA PRO A 195 17.35 19.41 -9.20
C PRO A 195 17.15 20.31 -7.99
N ALA A 196 18.21 20.93 -7.51
CA ALA A 196 18.09 21.94 -6.46
C ALA A 196 17.12 23.05 -6.93
N LYS A 197 16.24 23.52 -6.02
CA LYS A 197 15.26 24.61 -6.27
C LYS A 197 14.19 24.33 -7.35
N SER A 198 14.08 23.10 -7.83
CA SER A 198 13.02 22.70 -8.78
C SER A 198 11.63 22.58 -8.17
N GLY A 199 11.50 22.74 -6.85
CA GLY A 199 10.20 22.67 -6.17
C GLY A 199 9.82 21.29 -5.64
N LYS A 200 10.75 20.33 -5.52
CA LYS A 200 10.50 18.99 -4.92
C LYS A 200 9.76 19.04 -3.58
N THR A 201 10.25 19.88 -2.67
CA THR A 201 9.73 20.02 -1.31
C THR A 201 8.29 20.51 -1.32
N LEU A 202 8.01 21.55 -2.11
CA LEU A 202 6.66 22.07 -2.30
C LEU A 202 5.77 21.09 -3.05
N PHE A 203 6.31 20.36 -4.01
CA PHE A 203 5.55 19.33 -4.72
C PHE A 203 5.04 18.23 -3.77
N ILE A 204 5.88 17.75 -2.83
CA ILE A 204 5.43 16.77 -1.82
C ILE A 204 4.39 17.38 -0.89
N ALA A 205 4.54 18.64 -0.48
CA ALA A 205 3.53 19.34 0.31
C ALA A 205 2.18 19.44 -0.42
N GLY A 206 2.20 19.75 -1.72
CA GLY A 206 1.00 19.80 -2.56
C GLY A 206 0.32 18.45 -2.68
N CYS A 207 1.09 17.38 -2.89
CA CYS A 207 0.57 16.02 -2.88
C CYS A 207 -0.01 15.63 -1.52
N TYR A 208 0.61 16.07 -0.42
CA TYR A 208 0.13 15.80 0.94
C TYR A 208 -1.20 16.48 1.22
N MET A 209 -1.35 17.76 0.87
CA MET A 209 -2.62 18.48 0.99
C MET A 209 -3.70 17.84 0.12
N ARG A 210 -3.37 17.47 -1.12
CA ARG A 210 -4.35 16.79 -1.97
C ARG A 210 -4.73 15.40 -1.43
N ALA A 211 -3.80 14.70 -0.81
CA ALA A 211 -4.08 13.44 -0.11
C ALA A 211 -4.96 13.65 1.15
N LEU A 212 -4.92 14.82 1.81
CA LEU A 212 -5.85 15.16 2.89
C LEU A 212 -7.29 15.28 2.38
N GLU A 213 -7.47 15.80 1.15
CA GLU A 213 -8.78 15.98 0.53
C GLU A 213 -9.36 14.70 -0.09
N ILE A 214 -8.54 13.92 -0.80
CA ILE A 214 -8.99 12.72 -1.53
C ILE A 214 -8.97 11.47 -0.66
N ALA A 215 -7.91 11.27 0.15
CA ALA A 215 -7.77 10.07 0.95
C ALA A 215 -8.44 10.25 2.32
N LYS A 216 -8.57 9.18 3.11
CA LYS A 216 -8.99 9.25 4.53
C LYS A 216 -7.93 9.92 5.44
N GLY A 217 -7.21 10.89 4.90
CA GLY A 217 -6.03 11.51 5.44
C GLY A 217 -4.75 10.70 5.16
N PRO A 218 -3.62 11.36 4.88
CA PRO A 218 -2.31 10.74 4.86
C PRO A 218 -1.93 10.20 6.25
N ILE A 219 -1.09 9.17 6.25
CA ILE A 219 -0.65 8.41 7.41
C ILE A 219 0.87 8.58 7.55
N LYS A 220 1.35 8.70 8.80
CA LYS A 220 2.79 8.79 9.14
C LYS A 220 3.55 9.84 8.30
N PRO A 221 3.09 11.11 8.24
CA PRO A 221 3.91 12.17 7.67
C PRO A 221 5.22 12.28 8.46
N SER A 222 6.33 12.63 7.79
CA SER A 222 7.57 12.93 8.49
C SER A 222 7.47 14.24 9.28
N PRO A 223 8.24 14.38 10.38
CA PRO A 223 8.33 15.63 11.12
C PRO A 223 8.64 16.84 10.22
N ASP A 224 9.63 16.71 9.33
CA ASP A 224 10.02 17.77 8.39
C ASP A 224 8.87 18.20 7.47
N LEU A 225 8.01 17.26 7.06
CA LEU A 225 6.84 17.57 6.24
C LEU A 225 5.77 18.30 7.05
N LEU A 226 5.53 17.87 8.28
CA LEU A 226 4.58 18.57 9.17
C LEU A 226 5.06 19.99 9.48
N GLU A 227 6.36 20.16 9.74
CA GLU A 227 6.95 21.48 9.96
C GLU A 227 6.82 22.36 8.72
N LEU A 228 7.10 21.82 7.54
CA LEU A 228 6.90 22.54 6.28
C LEU A 228 5.45 22.99 6.10
N ILE A 229 4.48 22.10 6.36
CA ILE A 229 3.06 22.43 6.24
C ILE A 229 2.66 23.49 7.27
N ASP A 230 3.14 23.40 8.51
CA ASP A 230 2.92 24.42 9.55
C ASP A 230 3.50 25.79 9.13
N GLN A 231 4.72 25.81 8.62
CA GLN A 231 5.34 27.02 8.07
C GLN A 231 4.53 27.60 6.91
N MET A 232 4.02 26.75 6.02
CA MET A 232 3.18 27.15 4.90
C MET A 232 1.80 27.68 5.33
N HIS A 233 1.36 27.43 6.56
CA HIS A 233 0.12 28.00 7.13
C HIS A 233 0.32 29.34 7.85
N LYS A 234 1.57 29.76 8.16
CA LYS A 234 1.85 31.05 8.80
C LYS A 234 1.61 32.22 7.83
N GLU A 235 1.15 33.36 8.34
CA GLU A 235 0.81 34.54 7.51
C GLU A 235 2.05 35.16 6.85
N GLU A 236 3.18 35.21 7.57
CA GLU A 236 4.48 35.55 7.01
C GLU A 236 5.22 34.27 6.60
N ILE A 237 5.12 33.90 5.32
CA ILE A 237 5.83 32.74 4.81
C ILE A 237 7.32 33.10 4.68
N THR A 238 8.12 32.60 5.62
CA THR A 238 9.55 32.44 5.39
C THR A 238 9.74 31.13 4.64
N TRP A 239 9.94 31.21 3.32
CA TRP A 239 10.31 30.03 2.54
C TRP A 239 11.52 29.35 3.21
N PRO A 240 11.51 28.01 3.35
CA PRO A 240 12.56 27.29 4.06
C PRO A 240 13.94 27.71 3.55
N ARG A 241 14.82 28.14 4.47
CA ARG A 241 16.20 28.49 4.14
C ARG A 241 16.95 27.23 3.65
N ARG A 242 17.96 27.43 2.81
CA ARG A 242 18.75 26.35 2.20
C ARG A 242 19.15 25.28 3.22
N THR A 243 18.76 24.05 2.93
CA THR A 243 18.97 22.87 3.77
C THR A 243 20.45 22.52 3.79
N GLN A 244 21.13 22.69 4.94
CA GLN A 244 22.50 22.21 5.14
C GLN A 244 22.55 20.69 5.45
N VAL A 245 21.44 20.16 5.95
CA VAL A 245 21.22 18.76 6.33
C VAL A 245 20.23 18.14 5.35
N ILE A 246 20.28 16.81 5.15
CA ILE A 246 19.25 16.14 4.36
C ILE A 246 17.95 16.12 5.15
N SER A 247 16.90 16.74 4.60
CA SER A 247 15.55 16.65 5.14
C SER A 247 14.76 15.58 4.40
N LYS A 248 13.97 14.81 5.14
CA LYS A 248 13.18 13.71 4.61
C LYS A 248 11.70 14.08 4.64
N TYR A 249 11.12 14.25 3.47
CA TYR A 249 9.69 14.50 3.33
C TYR A 249 9.01 13.22 2.87
N GLN A 250 8.11 12.67 3.67
CA GLN A 250 7.39 11.45 3.32
C GLN A 250 6.00 11.45 3.93
N PHE A 251 5.08 10.73 3.28
CA PHE A 251 3.82 10.31 3.87
C PHE A 251 3.30 9.05 3.18
N ILE A 252 2.36 8.38 3.81
CA ILE A 252 1.64 7.22 3.26
C ILE A 252 0.21 7.65 2.96
N TYR A 253 -0.35 7.21 1.84
CA TYR A 253 -1.78 7.39 1.55
C TYR A 253 -2.39 6.06 1.08
N GLU A 254 -3.67 5.87 1.38
CA GLU A 254 -4.39 4.63 1.04
C GLU A 254 -5.13 4.78 -0.29
N VAL A 255 -5.02 3.75 -1.14
CA VAL A 255 -5.66 3.71 -2.45
C VAL A 255 -6.41 2.40 -2.63
N GLY A 256 -7.57 2.44 -3.29
CA GLY A 256 -8.36 1.25 -3.63
C GLY A 256 -9.55 1.01 -2.69
N THR A 257 -10.59 0.37 -3.23
CA THR A 257 -11.86 0.12 -2.53
C THR A 257 -11.88 -1.27 -1.90
N LEU A 258 -11.72 -2.32 -2.72
CA LEU A 258 -11.83 -3.72 -2.32
C LEU A 258 -10.58 -4.22 -1.58
N PHE A 259 -9.39 -3.99 -2.13
CA PHE A 259 -8.13 -4.26 -1.44
C PHE A 259 -7.34 -2.96 -1.34
N PRO A 260 -7.50 -2.21 -0.24
CA PRO A 260 -6.74 -1.00 -0.05
C PRO A 260 -5.23 -1.28 -0.01
N LYS A 261 -4.46 -0.42 -0.66
CA LYS A 261 -3.00 -0.44 -0.78
C LYS A 261 -2.43 0.81 -0.12
N GLU A 262 -1.33 0.64 0.62
CA GLU A 262 -0.58 1.75 1.22
C GLU A 262 0.50 2.25 0.25
N MET A 263 0.27 3.39 -0.37
CA MET A 263 1.23 4.04 -1.25
C MET A 263 2.14 4.93 -0.42
N THR A 264 3.46 4.79 -0.58
CA THR A 264 4.43 5.66 0.12
C THR A 264 5.00 6.68 -0.86
N LEU A 265 4.74 7.96 -0.64
CA LEU A 265 5.37 9.04 -1.39
C LEU A 265 6.46 9.68 -0.54
N ARG A 266 7.66 9.85 -1.12
CA ARG A 266 8.82 10.37 -0.39
C ARG A 266 9.79 11.12 -1.31
N THR A 267 10.49 12.07 -0.72
CA THR A 267 11.66 12.75 -1.31
C THR A 267 12.71 12.96 -0.23
N LEU A 268 13.95 13.09 -0.68
CA LEU A 268 15.03 13.65 0.13
C LEU A 268 15.34 15.03 -0.44
N ASP A 269 15.41 16.02 0.42
CA ASP A 269 15.95 17.32 0.06
C ASP A 269 17.43 17.36 0.40
N TYR A 270 18.24 17.72 -0.59
CA TYR A 270 19.69 17.69 -0.53
C TYR A 270 20.29 18.97 -1.13
N PRO A 271 21.41 19.47 -0.59
CA PRO A 271 22.07 20.68 -1.09
C PRO A 271 22.91 20.43 -2.36
N GLY A 272 22.86 21.32 -3.35
CA GLY A 272 23.78 21.34 -4.52
C GLY A 272 23.38 20.46 -5.72
N PRO A 273 24.20 20.36 -6.79
CA PRO A 273 23.96 19.52 -7.96
C PRO A 273 24.22 18.04 -7.66
N PHE A 274 23.50 17.52 -6.66
CA PHE A 274 23.63 16.16 -6.13
C PHE A 274 23.23 15.08 -7.14
N ILE A 275 22.41 15.42 -8.13
CA ILE A 275 21.91 14.45 -9.11
C ILE A 275 23.02 13.90 -10.01
N GLU A 276 24.07 14.68 -10.24
CA GLU A 276 25.11 14.35 -11.22
C GLU A 276 25.86 13.05 -10.95
N LYS A 277 25.95 12.65 -9.68
CA LYS A 277 26.73 11.48 -9.26
C LYS A 277 25.88 10.32 -8.75
N ILE A 278 24.58 10.49 -8.54
CA ILE A 278 23.73 9.47 -7.90
C ILE A 278 23.85 8.11 -8.61
N TYR A 279 23.87 8.11 -9.95
CA TYR A 279 23.93 6.89 -10.75
C TYR A 279 25.19 6.05 -10.48
N GLU A 280 26.30 6.70 -10.09
CA GLU A 280 27.57 6.03 -9.75
C GLU A 280 27.47 5.27 -8.43
N TYR A 281 26.63 5.75 -7.49
CA TYR A 281 26.44 5.15 -6.17
C TYR A 281 25.34 4.09 -6.13
N MET A 282 24.62 3.89 -7.24
CA MET A 282 23.62 2.84 -7.35
C MET A 282 24.29 1.46 -7.41
N TYR A 283 23.80 0.52 -6.60
CA TYR A 283 24.26 -0.87 -6.55
C TYR A 283 25.72 -1.09 -6.11
N ILE A 284 26.39 -0.09 -5.52
CA ILE A 284 27.72 -0.28 -4.92
C ILE A 284 27.60 -1.27 -3.73
N LYS A 285 28.41 -2.34 -3.76
CA LYS A 285 28.46 -3.39 -2.70
C LYS A 285 29.54 -3.19 -1.64
N ARG A 286 30.40 -2.16 -1.72
CA ARG A 286 31.62 -2.08 -0.89
C ARG A 286 31.41 -1.35 0.44
N PRO A 287 31.91 -1.88 1.57
CA PRO A 287 32.15 -1.08 2.75
C PRO A 287 33.40 -0.22 2.49
N ARG A 288 33.25 1.09 2.27
CA ARG A 288 34.41 1.99 2.27
C ARG A 288 34.97 2.07 3.70
N LYS A 289 36.29 1.94 3.85
CA LYS A 289 36.98 2.03 5.15
C LYS A 289 36.59 3.34 5.83
N LYS A 290 36.04 3.23 7.04
CA LYS A 290 35.67 4.35 7.93
C LYS A 290 36.90 5.19 8.24
N ASN A 291 36.97 6.40 7.70
CA ASN A 291 37.66 7.51 8.34
C ASN A 291 36.59 8.59 8.58
N GLU A 292 36.05 8.62 9.79
CA GLU A 292 34.88 9.43 10.18
C GLU A 292 35.13 10.97 10.15
N ASN A 293 36.35 11.41 9.84
CA ASN A 293 36.74 12.83 9.87
C ASN A 293 36.90 13.48 8.48
N ASP A 294 36.62 12.76 7.38
CA ASP A 294 36.72 13.33 6.02
C ASP A 294 35.38 13.91 5.56
N LYS A 295 35.33 15.22 5.25
CA LYS A 295 34.17 15.87 4.58
C LYS A 295 33.71 15.12 3.32
N LYS A 296 34.64 14.47 2.63
CA LYS A 296 34.37 13.61 1.48
C LYS A 296 33.50 12.40 1.83
N TYR A 297 33.69 11.80 3.01
CA TYR A 297 32.93 10.66 3.48
C TYR A 297 31.47 11.03 3.79
N GLU A 298 31.23 12.21 4.37
CA GLU A 298 29.87 12.71 4.61
C GLU A 298 29.11 12.94 3.30
N GLU A 299 29.74 13.51 2.28
CA GLU A 299 29.12 13.69 0.96
C GLU A 299 28.80 12.35 0.28
N GLU A 300 29.73 11.40 0.32
CA GLU A 300 29.53 10.04 -0.23
C GLU A 300 28.34 9.32 0.43
N THR A 301 28.23 9.41 1.75
CA THR A 301 27.12 8.82 2.52
C THR A 301 25.76 9.39 2.07
N LYS A 302 25.70 10.67 1.76
CA LYS A 302 24.49 11.34 1.26
C LYS A 302 24.08 10.79 -0.12
N TYR A 303 25.02 10.56 -1.04
CA TYR A 303 24.73 9.95 -2.35
C TYR A 303 24.22 8.52 -2.19
N GLU A 304 24.84 7.73 -1.30
CA GLU A 304 24.42 6.36 -1.01
C GLU A 304 22.98 6.30 -0.46
N MET A 305 22.60 7.24 0.42
CA MET A 305 21.23 7.32 0.94
C MET A 305 20.23 7.54 -0.19
N VAL A 306 20.47 8.50 -1.09
CA VAL A 306 19.56 8.81 -2.20
C VAL A 306 19.51 7.66 -3.20
N ALA A 307 20.68 7.10 -3.58
CA ALA A 307 20.78 5.95 -4.47
C ALA A 307 20.04 4.72 -3.92
N LYS A 308 20.12 4.48 -2.61
CA LYS A 308 19.39 3.40 -1.93
C LYS A 308 17.88 3.61 -1.98
N GLU A 309 17.40 4.85 -1.88
CA GLU A 309 15.97 5.14 -1.99
C GLU A 309 15.46 4.96 -3.42
N ILE A 310 16.21 5.40 -4.43
CA ILE A 310 15.90 5.20 -5.86
C ILE A 310 15.84 3.71 -6.19
N THR A 311 16.88 2.96 -5.85
CA THR A 311 16.96 1.50 -6.11
C THR A 311 15.90 0.69 -5.36
N LYS A 312 15.29 1.24 -4.31
CA LYS A 312 14.18 0.59 -3.58
C LYS A 312 12.79 1.01 -4.04
N SER A 313 12.68 1.94 -4.98
CA SER A 313 11.40 2.50 -5.39
C SER A 313 10.81 1.74 -6.58
N ASP A 314 9.49 1.65 -6.59
CA ASP A 314 8.71 0.98 -7.64
C ASP A 314 8.30 1.98 -8.73
N LYS A 315 8.23 3.26 -8.37
CA LYS A 315 7.95 4.40 -9.26
C LYS A 315 8.90 5.55 -8.97
N LEU A 316 9.27 6.29 -10.03
CA LEU A 316 10.04 7.53 -9.93
C LEU A 316 9.24 8.69 -10.49
N ILE A 317 9.31 9.83 -9.80
CA ILE A 317 8.77 11.10 -10.27
C ILE A 317 9.94 12.04 -10.52
N PHE A 318 10.10 12.50 -11.74
CA PHE A 318 11.10 13.48 -12.13
C PHE A 318 10.49 14.87 -12.16
N ILE A 319 11.04 15.78 -11.37
CA ILE A 319 10.64 17.18 -11.33
C ILE A 319 11.41 17.99 -12.36
N VAL A 320 10.67 18.65 -13.24
CA VAL A 320 11.18 19.62 -14.22
C VAL A 320 10.64 21.00 -13.84
N ASP A 321 11.51 22.00 -13.83
CA ASP A 321 11.21 23.35 -13.36
C ASP A 321 10.77 24.20 -14.56
N GLY A 322 9.48 24.45 -14.69
CA GLY A 322 8.89 25.18 -15.81
C GLY A 322 9.48 26.58 -15.99
N SER A 323 9.90 27.24 -14.90
CA SER A 323 10.50 28.58 -14.96
C SER A 323 11.89 28.62 -15.58
N LYS A 324 12.48 27.46 -15.90
CA LYS A 324 13.76 27.34 -16.61
C LYS A 324 13.60 27.30 -18.12
N TYR A 325 12.37 27.17 -18.63
CA TYR A 325 12.13 27.20 -20.07
C TYR A 325 12.65 28.51 -20.69
N PRO A 326 13.32 28.46 -21.87
CA PRO A 326 13.62 27.26 -22.68
C PRO A 326 14.94 26.54 -22.31
N ASN A 327 15.73 27.07 -21.37
CA ASN A 327 17.06 26.54 -21.06
C ASN A 327 17.04 25.55 -19.87
N PHE A 328 16.98 24.27 -20.19
CA PHE A 328 17.03 23.19 -19.19
C PHE A 328 18.42 22.57 -18.98
N ALA A 329 19.48 23.09 -19.60
CA ALA A 329 20.81 22.47 -19.54
C ALA A 329 21.30 22.28 -18.09
N ASP A 330 21.10 23.28 -17.24
CA ASP A 330 21.55 23.29 -15.84
C ASP A 330 20.69 22.40 -14.90
N MET A 331 19.64 21.76 -15.43
CA MET A 331 18.78 20.87 -14.65
C MET A 331 19.35 19.47 -14.49
N GLY A 332 20.38 19.09 -15.27
CA GLY A 332 20.95 17.75 -15.20
C GLY A 332 19.97 16.65 -15.61
N ILE A 333 19.06 16.92 -16.57
CA ILE A 333 18.06 15.96 -17.05
C ILE A 333 18.69 14.68 -17.60
N THR A 334 19.87 14.78 -18.22
CA THR A 334 20.66 13.61 -18.68
C THR A 334 20.91 12.59 -17.57
N GLN A 335 20.92 13.02 -16.31
CA GLN A 335 21.11 12.12 -15.18
C GLN A 335 19.86 11.28 -14.89
N TYR A 336 18.67 11.73 -15.26
CA TYR A 336 17.44 10.94 -15.14
C TYR A 336 17.46 9.76 -16.10
N VAL A 337 17.86 10.01 -17.34
CA VAL A 337 18.12 8.99 -18.36
C VAL A 337 19.14 7.97 -17.84
N LYS A 338 20.29 8.43 -17.33
CA LYS A 338 21.30 7.52 -16.74
C LYS A 338 20.78 6.70 -15.57
N ILE A 339 19.97 7.28 -14.68
CA ILE A 339 19.36 6.57 -13.55
C ILE A 339 18.39 5.49 -14.04
N LEU A 340 17.54 5.82 -15.02
CA LEU A 340 16.61 4.85 -15.62
C LEU A 340 17.35 3.72 -16.32
N GLY A 341 18.35 4.05 -17.14
CA GLY A 341 19.23 3.07 -17.78
C GLY A 341 19.89 2.15 -16.75
N LYS A 342 20.40 2.70 -15.64
CA LYS A 342 21.03 1.91 -14.59
C LYS A 342 20.06 0.97 -13.86
N LEU A 343 18.82 1.39 -13.64
CA LEU A 343 17.76 0.53 -13.09
C LEU A 343 17.44 -0.61 -14.07
N HIS A 344 17.31 -0.28 -15.36
CA HIS A 344 17.01 -1.26 -16.40
C HIS A 344 18.12 -2.32 -16.55
N GLU A 345 19.39 -1.90 -16.59
CA GLU A 345 20.57 -2.79 -16.59
C GLU A 345 20.56 -3.80 -15.43
N ASN A 346 19.96 -3.44 -14.29
CA ASN A 346 19.86 -4.28 -13.11
C ASN A 346 18.51 -4.99 -12.98
N GLY A 347 17.77 -5.12 -14.09
CA GLY A 347 16.49 -5.85 -14.16
C GLY A 347 15.33 -5.14 -13.45
N ARG A 348 15.44 -3.84 -13.18
CA ARG A 348 14.38 -3.05 -12.53
C ARG A 348 13.66 -2.19 -13.55
N ASN A 349 12.46 -2.63 -13.94
CA ASN A 349 11.55 -1.81 -14.72
C ASN A 349 10.77 -0.87 -13.79
N VAL A 350 11.27 0.35 -13.61
CA VAL A 350 10.66 1.36 -12.74
C VAL A 350 9.88 2.34 -13.59
N LYS A 351 8.62 2.58 -13.25
CA LYS A 351 7.78 3.49 -14.02
C LYS A 351 8.12 4.95 -13.71
N PRO A 352 8.46 5.76 -14.73
CA PRO A 352 8.73 7.18 -14.58
C PRO A 352 7.49 8.06 -14.80
N TYR A 353 7.42 9.15 -14.05
CA TYR A 353 6.45 10.24 -14.23
C TYR A 353 7.22 11.55 -14.33
N VAL A 354 6.83 12.44 -15.24
CA VAL A 354 7.46 13.76 -15.37
C VAL A 354 6.48 14.80 -14.86
N VAL A 355 6.86 15.53 -13.83
CA VAL A 355 6.05 16.61 -13.26
C VAL A 355 6.74 17.92 -13.54
N VAL A 356 6.03 18.84 -14.18
CA VAL A 356 6.52 20.18 -14.50
C VAL A 356 6.01 21.13 -13.42
N THR A 357 6.86 21.46 -12.46
CA THR A 357 6.56 22.44 -11.42
C THR A 357 6.65 23.85 -11.98
N LYS A 358 6.04 24.82 -11.28
CA LYS A 358 5.99 26.23 -11.70
C LYS A 358 5.45 26.40 -13.13
N SER A 359 4.46 25.58 -13.48
CA SER A 359 3.81 25.64 -14.79
C SER A 359 2.94 26.89 -14.95
N ASP A 360 2.72 27.67 -13.89
CA ASP A 360 2.15 29.02 -13.95
C ASP A 360 2.93 29.93 -14.91
N PHE A 361 4.21 29.65 -15.16
CA PHE A 361 4.99 30.34 -16.19
C PHE A 361 4.33 30.32 -17.59
N PHE A 362 3.59 29.26 -17.92
CA PHE A 362 2.99 29.05 -19.23
C PHE A 362 1.57 29.62 -19.38
N ILE A 363 0.93 30.09 -18.30
CA ILE A 363 -0.51 30.44 -18.31
C ILE A 363 -0.80 31.66 -19.19
N ARG A 364 0.17 32.57 -19.37
CA ARG A 364 0.01 33.74 -20.25
C ARG A 364 -0.16 33.34 -21.71
N GLU A 365 0.48 32.24 -22.11
CA GLU A 365 0.39 31.70 -23.46
C GLU A 365 -0.78 30.73 -23.63
N TYR A 366 -1.36 30.25 -22.53
CA TYR A 366 -2.54 29.38 -22.53
C TYR A 366 -3.60 29.83 -21.51
N PRO A 367 -4.34 30.92 -21.78
CA PRO A 367 -5.24 31.52 -20.79
C PRO A 367 -6.39 30.62 -20.33
N ASN A 368 -6.81 29.65 -21.15
CA ASN A 368 -7.92 28.75 -20.86
C ASN A 368 -7.52 27.52 -19.99
N TYR A 369 -6.39 27.57 -19.29
CA TYR A 369 -5.85 26.43 -18.55
C TYR A 369 -6.79 25.92 -17.44
N GLU A 370 -7.62 26.78 -16.84
CA GLU A 370 -8.52 26.40 -15.74
C GLU A 370 -9.63 25.45 -16.19
N ASN A 371 -10.17 25.67 -17.40
CA ASN A 371 -11.25 24.85 -17.94
C ASN A 371 -10.74 23.68 -18.80
N ASP A 372 -9.48 23.72 -19.22
CA ASP A 372 -8.91 22.75 -20.15
C ASP A 372 -7.53 22.24 -19.68
N TYR A 373 -7.55 21.37 -18.67
CA TYR A 373 -6.33 20.72 -18.15
C TYR A 373 -5.64 19.87 -19.22
N LYS A 374 -6.40 19.16 -20.06
CA LYS A 374 -5.82 18.25 -21.06
C LYS A 374 -5.08 19.03 -22.13
N GLY A 375 -5.69 20.08 -22.69
CA GLY A 375 -5.04 20.96 -23.65
C GLY A 375 -3.86 21.70 -23.03
N PHE A 376 -3.95 22.15 -21.77
CA PHE A 376 -2.81 22.76 -21.09
C PHE A 376 -1.64 21.78 -20.88
N LYS A 377 -1.93 20.53 -20.50
CA LYS A 377 -0.93 19.45 -20.40
C LYS A 377 -0.25 19.17 -21.73
N GLU A 378 -1.01 19.10 -22.82
CA GLU A 378 -0.48 18.92 -24.19
C GLU A 378 0.36 20.12 -24.63
N PHE A 379 -0.09 21.34 -24.34
CA PHE A 379 0.63 22.59 -24.64
C PHE A 379 1.97 22.64 -23.91
N VAL A 380 1.99 22.46 -22.59
CA VAL A 380 3.24 22.44 -21.79
C VAL A 380 4.14 21.33 -22.29
N GLY A 381 3.59 20.14 -22.54
CA GLY A 381 4.34 19.01 -23.07
C GLY A 381 5.02 19.31 -24.40
N SER A 382 4.31 19.94 -25.33
CA SER A 382 4.87 20.34 -26.63
C SER A 382 5.96 21.40 -26.48
N ARG A 383 5.81 22.37 -25.56
CA ARG A 383 6.82 23.40 -25.30
C ARG A 383 8.11 22.81 -24.77
N ILE A 384 8.04 22.03 -23.70
CA ILE A 384 9.25 21.51 -23.05
C ILE A 384 9.95 20.42 -23.87
N SER A 385 9.21 19.70 -24.71
CA SER A 385 9.76 18.68 -25.63
C SER A 385 10.63 19.26 -26.75
N ASN A 386 10.65 20.58 -26.93
CA ASN A 386 11.62 21.23 -27.81
C ASN A 386 13.06 21.10 -27.29
N SER A 387 13.24 20.86 -25.99
CA SER A 387 14.54 20.52 -25.42
C SER A 387 14.89 19.07 -25.73
N ILE A 388 16.04 18.86 -26.36
CA ILE A 388 16.57 17.53 -26.70
C ILE A 388 16.60 16.62 -25.46
N PHE A 389 17.02 17.15 -24.31
CA PHE A 389 17.12 16.39 -23.06
C PHE A 389 15.77 15.91 -22.52
N ILE A 390 14.74 16.76 -22.58
CA ILE A 390 13.38 16.38 -22.16
C ILE A 390 12.81 15.36 -23.15
N LYS A 391 13.02 15.58 -24.45
CA LYS A 391 12.56 14.65 -25.49
C LYS A 391 13.16 13.26 -25.32
N GLU A 392 14.46 13.17 -25.03
CA GLU A 392 15.14 11.91 -24.72
C GLU A 392 14.52 11.23 -23.50
N LEU A 393 14.35 11.97 -22.40
CA LEU A 393 13.68 11.46 -21.20
C LEU A 393 12.29 10.92 -21.52
N LEU A 394 11.44 11.68 -22.22
CA LEU A 394 10.07 11.27 -22.53
C LEU A 394 10.01 10.03 -23.41
N ASN A 395 10.90 9.93 -24.40
CA ASN A 395 10.97 8.79 -25.31
C ASN A 395 11.41 7.51 -24.60
N GLU A 396 12.49 7.58 -23.81
CA GLU A 396 13.00 6.43 -23.06
C GLU A 396 12.04 5.99 -21.96
N ALA A 397 11.36 6.96 -21.35
CA ALA A 397 10.50 6.76 -20.21
C ALA A 397 9.05 6.37 -20.58
N SER A 398 8.62 6.64 -21.82
CA SER A 398 7.19 6.70 -22.19
C SER A 398 6.37 7.46 -21.13
N ALA A 399 6.97 8.50 -20.54
CA ALA A 399 6.44 9.15 -19.35
C ALA A 399 5.33 10.13 -19.70
N SER A 400 4.30 10.15 -18.87
CA SER A 400 3.29 11.19 -18.91
C SER A 400 3.80 12.45 -18.20
N ILE A 401 3.42 13.60 -18.76
CA ILE A 401 3.75 14.94 -18.24
C ILE A 401 2.60 15.45 -17.38
N TYR A 402 2.90 16.09 -16.27
CA TYR A 402 1.91 16.70 -15.38
C TYR A 402 2.32 18.12 -15.01
N PRO A 403 1.67 19.15 -15.59
CA PRO A 403 1.87 20.52 -15.15
C PRO A 403 1.24 20.71 -13.76
N VAL A 404 2.03 21.23 -12.83
CA VAL A 404 1.58 21.53 -11.46
C VAL A 404 2.13 22.87 -10.99
N PHE A 405 1.32 23.62 -10.24
CA PHE A 405 1.75 24.85 -9.60
C PHE A 405 0.82 25.23 -8.44
N TYR A 406 1.29 26.19 -7.64
CA TYR A 406 0.51 26.87 -6.63
C TYR A 406 0.01 28.17 -7.19
N TYR A 407 -1.25 28.51 -6.95
CA TYR A 407 -1.71 29.87 -7.24
C TYR A 407 -1.02 30.81 -6.25
N THR A 408 -0.40 31.87 -6.76
CA THR A 408 0.36 32.81 -5.93
C THR A 408 -0.05 34.25 -6.20
N LYS A 409 0.10 35.08 -5.18
CA LYS A 409 0.01 36.54 -5.27
C LYS A 409 1.40 37.13 -5.08
N LYS A 410 1.71 38.11 -5.92
CA LYS A 410 2.93 38.91 -5.81
C LYS A 410 2.79 39.92 -4.66
N VAL A 411 3.77 39.95 -3.77
CA VAL A 411 3.82 40.83 -2.59
C VAL A 411 5.21 41.46 -2.51
N GLY A 412 5.28 42.75 -2.20
CA GLY A 412 6.54 43.52 -2.15
C GLY A 412 6.67 44.54 -3.30
N GLU A 413 7.63 45.45 -3.17
CA GLU A 413 7.94 46.47 -4.17
C GLU A 413 8.80 45.89 -5.30
N GLU A 414 8.83 46.58 -6.45
CA GLU A 414 9.63 46.21 -7.62
C GLU A 414 11.09 45.93 -7.20
N GLY A 415 11.56 44.70 -7.44
CA GLY A 415 12.90 44.24 -7.04
C GLY A 415 13.02 43.49 -5.71
N THR A 416 11.98 43.49 -4.86
CA THR A 416 11.90 42.67 -3.61
C THR A 416 10.70 41.70 -3.61
N GLU A 417 10.22 41.40 -4.80
CA GLU A 417 8.99 40.68 -5.05
C GLU A 417 9.05 39.24 -4.51
N ASN A 418 8.16 38.93 -3.57
CA ASN A 418 7.93 37.60 -3.06
C ASN A 418 6.57 37.07 -3.55
N TYR A 419 6.52 35.78 -3.88
CA TYR A 419 5.30 35.10 -4.25
C TYR A 419 4.77 34.34 -3.04
N ILE A 420 3.55 34.66 -2.64
CA ILE A 420 2.85 34.02 -1.52
C ILE A 420 1.70 33.19 -2.09
N PRO A 421 1.55 31.90 -1.73
CA PRO A 421 0.43 31.08 -2.15
C PRO A 421 -0.92 31.67 -1.72
N LEU A 422 -1.88 31.67 -2.63
CA LEU A 422 -3.27 31.99 -2.35
C LEU A 422 -3.90 30.87 -1.50
N ARG A 423 -4.80 31.26 -0.59
CA ARG A 423 -5.44 30.34 0.37
C ARG A 423 -6.95 30.48 0.36
N ASP A 424 -7.63 29.39 0.69
CA ASP A 424 -9.07 29.37 0.96
C ASP A 424 -9.37 29.80 2.42
N GLU A 425 -10.66 29.83 2.77
CA GLU A 425 -11.14 30.18 4.13
C GLU A 425 -10.64 29.20 5.21
N ASN A 426 -10.29 27.96 4.82
CA ASN A 426 -9.77 26.92 5.69
C ASN A 426 -8.23 26.94 5.79
N LYS A 427 -7.57 27.96 5.22
CA LYS A 427 -6.11 28.11 5.10
C LYS A 427 -5.44 27.05 4.21
N ASN A 428 -6.19 26.28 3.44
CA ASN A 428 -5.62 25.40 2.42
C ASN A 428 -5.11 26.24 1.26
N MET A 429 -4.00 25.83 0.66
CA MET A 429 -3.46 26.54 -0.49
C MET A 429 -4.14 26.10 -1.78
N TYR A 430 -4.45 27.05 -2.65
CA TYR A 430 -4.93 26.74 -3.99
C TYR A 430 -3.80 26.13 -4.82
N THR A 431 -4.07 24.95 -5.37
CA THR A 431 -3.13 24.22 -6.22
C THR A 431 -3.79 23.85 -7.55
N TYR A 432 -2.97 23.73 -8.60
CA TYR A 432 -3.42 23.30 -9.93
C TYR A 432 -2.70 22.01 -10.34
N GLY A 433 -3.46 21.05 -10.88
CA GLY A 433 -2.95 19.83 -11.50
C GLY A 433 -2.47 18.72 -10.55
N PHE A 434 -2.34 19.01 -9.25
CA PHE A 434 -1.99 18.01 -8.23
C PHE A 434 -3.06 16.92 -8.09
N ASP A 435 -4.34 17.28 -8.25
CA ASP A 435 -5.45 16.35 -8.30
C ASP A 435 -5.30 15.36 -9.45
N LYS A 436 -5.11 15.86 -10.67
CA LYS A 436 -4.95 15.04 -11.87
C LYS A 436 -3.73 14.14 -11.81
N PHE A 437 -2.63 14.66 -11.25
CA PHE A 437 -1.43 13.87 -11.02
C PHE A 437 -1.68 12.74 -10.02
N MET A 438 -2.28 13.04 -8.87
CA MET A 438 -2.56 12.04 -7.83
C MET A 438 -3.57 10.99 -8.31
N ASP A 439 -4.61 11.40 -9.03
CA ASP A 439 -5.61 10.52 -9.62
C ASP A 439 -4.98 9.55 -10.62
N ASP A 440 -4.11 10.02 -11.52
CA ASP A 440 -3.43 9.14 -12.46
C ASP A 440 -2.41 8.21 -11.75
N LEU A 441 -1.72 8.72 -10.74
CA LEU A 441 -0.82 7.94 -9.90
C LEU A 441 -1.55 6.79 -9.19
N ILE A 442 -2.84 6.99 -8.90
CA ILE A 442 -3.81 6.04 -8.32
C ILE A 442 -4.37 5.09 -9.38
N GLU A 443 -4.99 5.61 -10.44
CA GLU A 443 -5.71 4.85 -11.48
C GLU A 443 -4.79 3.92 -12.24
N GLN A 444 -3.56 4.34 -12.53
CA GLN A 444 -2.59 3.49 -13.21
C GLN A 444 -2.09 2.33 -12.34
N ASN A 445 -2.32 2.33 -11.02
CA ASN A 445 -2.12 1.10 -10.23
C ASN A 445 -3.22 0.07 -10.46
N THR A 446 -4.39 0.51 -10.92
CA THR A 446 -5.56 -0.34 -11.15
C THR A 446 -5.57 -0.88 -12.58
N SER A 447 -4.96 -0.15 -13.54
CA SER A 447 -4.93 -0.51 -14.96
C SER A 447 -3.59 -1.10 -15.45
N MET A 448 -2.55 -1.15 -14.61
CA MET A 448 -1.31 -1.86 -14.93
C MET A 448 -1.41 -3.36 -14.63
N VAL A 449 -2.18 -4.07 -15.47
CA VAL A 449 -1.88 -5.33 -16.20
C VAL A 449 -3.12 -5.77 -16.95
#